data_AF-A0A1H4BXR0-F1
#
_entry.id   AF-A0A1H4BXR0-F1
#
_cell.length_a   1.000
_cell.length_b   1.000
_cell.length_c   1.000
_cell.angle_alpha   90.00
_cell.angle_beta   90.00
_cell.angle_gamma   90.00
#
_symmetry.space_group_name_H-M   'P 1'
#
loop_
_entity.id
_entity.type
_entity.pdbx_description
1 polymer ?
#
loop_
_entity_poly.entity_id
_entity_poly.type
_entity_poly.pdbx_seq_one_letter_code
_entity_poly.pdbx_strand_id
1 'polypeptide(L)'
;MNRNFFICSAGDENKDFGDKNLENCINNKAHIMHRGTAQKGVFNSIKPKDILFLKYNGRLVAYGLSTGREDSEKQDSDGWDFYSYVEEWFFHDNKNPRNGVSNEGVSKYIKEGSGQYGTVKEIELPYAIRKMEEIDNQSLLFKKIKEEVSMSNFKLQILELLDKNKNLILTGAPGAGKTYLAKELAKLITQAEENSSQIASVQFHPSYDLL
;
A
#
# COMPACT_ATOMS: atom_id res chain seq x y z
N MET A 1 -2.76 -6.37 6.59
CA MET A 1 -2.61 -5.81 5.23
C MET A 1 -1.20 -6.13 4.75
N ASN A 2 -1.02 -6.72 3.57
CA ASN A 2 0.30 -7.11 3.07
C ASN A 2 0.76 -6.15 1.95
N ARG A 3 0.87 -4.86 2.30
CA ARG A 3 1.43 -3.82 1.43
C ARG A 3 2.06 -2.72 2.27
N ASN A 4 3.15 -2.17 1.78
CA ASN A 4 3.83 -0.99 2.31
C ASN A 4 3.61 0.21 1.39
N PHE A 5 3.95 1.39 1.88
CA PHE A 5 3.72 2.66 1.21
C PHE A 5 5.02 3.43 1.18
N PHE A 6 5.44 3.90 0.01
CA PHE A 6 6.73 4.55 -0.18
C PHE A 6 6.57 5.89 -0.88
N ILE A 7 7.27 6.91 -0.39
CA ILE A 7 7.48 8.15 -1.14
C ILE A 7 8.78 8.02 -1.90
N CYS A 8 8.70 8.21 -3.22
CA CYS A 8 9.78 8.06 -4.16
C CYS A 8 10.08 9.41 -4.83
N SER A 9 11.25 9.99 -4.55
CA SER A 9 11.61 11.33 -5.01
C SER A 9 12.21 11.30 -6.41
N ALA A 10 11.53 11.90 -7.39
CA ALA A 10 12.08 12.10 -8.74
C ALA A 10 13.14 13.22 -8.77
N GLY A 11 13.06 14.18 -7.84
CA GLY A 11 13.97 15.32 -7.76
C GLY A 11 13.22 16.63 -7.59
N ASP A 12 13.93 17.74 -7.74
CA ASP A 12 13.38 19.09 -7.68
C ASP A 12 13.47 19.76 -9.05
N GLU A 13 12.60 20.73 -9.27
CA GLU A 13 12.58 21.52 -10.50
C GLU A 13 13.85 22.34 -10.66
N ASN A 14 14.41 22.37 -11.87
CA ASN A 14 15.65 23.05 -12.23
C ASN A 14 16.87 22.65 -11.37
N LYS A 15 16.85 21.46 -10.73
CA LYS A 15 18.00 20.91 -10.01
C LYS A 15 18.44 19.59 -10.59
N ASP A 16 19.74 19.48 -10.84
CA ASP A 16 20.38 18.27 -11.34
C ASP A 16 19.64 17.71 -12.57
N PHE A 17 19.02 16.54 -12.40
CA PHE A 17 18.24 15.85 -13.42
C PHE A 17 16.75 15.76 -13.06
N GLY A 18 16.24 16.57 -12.12
CA GLY A 18 14.90 16.41 -11.56
C GLY A 18 13.77 16.44 -12.60
N ASP A 19 13.80 17.43 -13.51
CA ASP A 19 12.83 17.54 -14.61
C ASP A 19 12.86 16.31 -15.53
N LYS A 20 14.06 15.94 -16.00
CA LYS A 20 14.30 14.78 -16.86
C LYS A 20 13.89 13.48 -16.17
N ASN A 21 14.17 13.35 -14.87
CA ASN A 21 13.82 12.17 -14.10
C ASN A 21 12.31 12.03 -13.93
N LEU A 22 11.60 13.14 -13.68
CA LEU A 22 10.15 13.11 -13.62
C LEU A 22 9.56 12.57 -14.93
N GLU A 23 10.01 13.09 -16.07
CA GLU A 23 9.57 12.62 -17.38
C GLU A 23 9.88 11.14 -17.61
N ASN A 24 11.10 10.70 -17.23
CA ASN A 24 11.46 9.29 -17.27
C ASN A 24 10.54 8.44 -16.39
N CYS A 25 10.24 8.89 -15.17
CA CYS A 25 9.37 8.17 -14.25
C CYS A 25 7.95 7.99 -14.80
N ILE A 26 7.43 9.03 -15.47
CA ILE A 26 6.11 9.03 -16.08
C ILE A 26 6.09 8.09 -17.30
N ASN A 27 7.02 8.29 -18.24
CA ASN A 27 7.04 7.58 -19.52
C ASN A 27 7.28 6.07 -19.35
N ASN A 28 8.09 5.68 -18.37
CA ASN A 28 8.40 4.26 -18.10
C ASN A 28 7.47 3.64 -17.06
N LYS A 29 6.51 4.39 -16.51
CA LYS A 29 5.66 3.97 -15.39
C LYS A 29 6.48 3.36 -14.25
N ALA A 30 7.50 4.09 -13.80
CA ALA A 30 8.40 3.62 -12.76
C ALA A 30 8.93 4.78 -11.91
N HIS A 31 9.31 4.52 -10.67
CA HIS A 31 10.29 5.37 -10.01
C HIS A 31 11.69 4.96 -10.49
N ILE A 32 12.50 5.94 -10.89
CA ILE A 32 13.82 5.70 -11.47
C ILE A 32 14.89 6.47 -10.70
N MET A 33 16.03 5.83 -10.48
CA MET A 33 17.22 6.45 -9.87
C MET A 33 18.51 6.07 -10.60
N HIS A 34 19.47 6.99 -10.58
CA HIS A 34 20.82 6.74 -11.08
C HIS A 34 21.60 5.77 -10.17
N ARG A 35 22.58 5.05 -10.76
CA ARG A 35 23.46 4.17 -9.99
C ARG A 35 24.18 4.88 -8.85
N GLY A 36 24.69 6.08 -9.15
CA GLY A 36 25.44 6.96 -8.26
C GLY A 36 24.62 7.63 -7.15
N THR A 37 23.32 7.37 -7.04
CA THR A 37 22.48 7.89 -5.96
C THR A 37 23.04 7.47 -4.60
N ALA A 38 23.59 8.43 -3.85
CA ALA A 38 24.31 8.16 -2.60
C ALA A 38 23.39 7.62 -1.49
N GLN A 39 22.15 8.14 -1.39
CA GLN A 39 21.19 7.75 -0.36
C GLN A 39 19.89 7.24 -1.01
N LYS A 40 19.91 5.99 -1.45
CA LYS A 40 18.73 5.32 -2.05
C LYS A 40 17.58 5.12 -1.06
N GLY A 41 17.87 5.20 0.25
CA GLY A 41 16.90 4.91 1.30
C GLY A 41 16.48 3.44 1.28
N VAL A 42 15.18 3.19 1.46
CA VAL A 42 14.61 1.83 1.53
C VAL A 42 14.13 1.30 0.19
N PHE A 43 14.72 1.74 -0.92
CA PHE A 43 14.40 1.26 -2.27
C PHE A 43 14.35 -0.27 -2.35
N ASN A 44 15.34 -0.95 -1.75
CA ASN A 44 15.45 -2.41 -1.80
C ASN A 44 14.27 -3.15 -1.14
N SER A 45 13.52 -2.47 -0.26
CA SER A 45 12.38 -3.03 0.47
C SER A 45 11.08 -3.05 -0.34
N ILE A 46 11.02 -2.35 -1.47
CA ILE A 46 9.82 -2.31 -2.34
C ILE A 46 9.58 -3.70 -2.95
N LYS A 47 8.33 -4.16 -2.88
CA LYS A 47 7.84 -5.43 -3.41
C LYS A 47 6.58 -5.21 -4.26
N PRO A 48 6.22 -6.19 -5.11
CA PRO A 48 4.93 -6.18 -5.79
C PRO A 48 3.77 -6.01 -4.78
N LYS A 49 2.73 -5.27 -5.19
CA LYS A 49 1.55 -4.87 -4.40
C LYS A 49 1.74 -3.71 -3.43
N ASP A 50 2.96 -3.22 -3.23
CA ASP A 50 3.22 -1.99 -2.50
C ASP A 50 2.67 -0.76 -3.26
N ILE A 51 2.55 0.37 -2.57
CA ILE A 51 2.11 1.64 -3.17
C ILE A 51 3.27 2.62 -3.20
N LEU A 52 3.53 3.17 -4.37
CA LEU A 52 4.54 4.18 -4.58
C LEU A 52 3.86 5.52 -4.79
N PHE A 53 4.31 6.54 -4.07
CA PHE A 53 3.99 7.94 -4.33
C PHE A 53 5.14 8.57 -5.09
N LEU A 54 4.85 9.20 -6.21
CA LEU A 54 5.83 9.98 -6.96
C LEU A 54 5.91 11.38 -6.36
N LYS A 55 7.09 11.77 -5.88
CA LYS A 55 7.36 13.10 -5.32
C LYS A 55 8.23 13.90 -6.27
N TYR A 56 7.81 15.11 -6.58
CA TYR A 56 8.55 16.05 -7.42
C TYR A 56 8.44 17.47 -6.87
N ASN A 57 9.57 18.19 -6.84
CA ASN A 57 9.66 19.56 -6.34
C ASN A 57 8.95 19.75 -4.98
N GLY A 58 9.23 18.84 -4.06
CA GLY A 58 8.62 18.82 -2.72
C GLY A 58 7.14 18.44 -2.63
N ARG A 59 6.45 18.14 -3.74
CA ARG A 59 5.02 17.78 -3.78
C ARG A 59 4.80 16.33 -4.17
N LEU A 60 3.68 15.74 -3.75
CA LEU A 60 3.26 14.41 -4.20
C LEU A 60 2.37 14.57 -5.43
N VAL A 61 2.87 14.16 -6.59
CA VAL A 61 2.22 14.41 -7.89
C VAL A 61 1.36 13.23 -8.35
N ALA A 62 1.69 12.01 -7.91
CA ALA A 62 0.96 10.80 -8.26
C ALA A 62 1.14 9.68 -7.22
N TYR A 63 0.32 8.63 -7.33
CA TYR A 63 0.59 7.33 -6.72
C TYR A 63 0.33 6.17 -7.69
N GLY A 64 0.89 4.99 -7.43
CA GLY A 64 0.73 3.81 -8.28
C GLY A 64 0.94 2.49 -7.53
N LEU A 65 0.36 1.40 -8.07
CA LEU A 65 0.54 0.04 -7.54
C LEU A 65 1.83 -0.57 -8.08
N SER A 66 2.76 -0.92 -7.20
CA SER A 66 4.05 -1.48 -7.60
C SER A 66 3.91 -2.88 -8.19
N THR A 67 4.55 -3.10 -9.33
CA THR A 67 4.69 -4.43 -9.96
C THR A 67 6.03 -5.09 -9.62
N GLY A 68 6.94 -4.38 -8.95
CA GLY A 68 8.24 -4.88 -8.54
C GLY A 68 9.38 -3.90 -8.79
N ARG A 69 10.61 -4.42 -8.66
CA ARG A 69 11.84 -3.70 -8.97
C ARG A 69 12.66 -4.44 -10.01
N GLU A 70 13.45 -3.68 -10.73
CA GLU A 70 14.49 -4.17 -11.62
C GLU A 70 15.75 -3.33 -11.43
N ASP A 71 16.88 -4.02 -11.37
CA ASP A 71 18.20 -3.40 -11.40
C ASP A 71 18.74 -3.65 -12.82
N SER A 72 18.72 -2.63 -13.67
CA SER A 72 19.22 -2.77 -15.05
C SER A 72 20.74 -2.97 -15.02
N GLU A 73 21.20 -4.08 -15.61
CA GLU A 73 22.63 -4.29 -15.91
C GLU A 73 23.08 -3.47 -17.13
N LYS A 74 22.13 -2.95 -17.92
CA LYS A 74 22.42 -2.12 -19.09
C LYS A 74 22.65 -0.68 -18.64
N GLN A 75 23.90 -0.22 -18.80
CA GLN A 75 24.24 1.19 -18.73
C GLN A 75 23.51 1.92 -19.85
N ASP A 76 22.37 2.54 -19.54
CA ASP A 76 21.98 3.73 -20.26
C ASP A 76 23.16 4.70 -20.23
N SER A 77 23.46 5.37 -21.34
CA SER A 77 24.42 6.48 -21.41
C SER A 77 24.22 7.54 -20.32
N ASP A 78 23.00 7.72 -19.83
CA ASP A 78 22.65 8.64 -18.75
C ASP A 78 22.81 8.00 -17.35
N GLY A 79 22.96 6.68 -17.22
CA GLY A 79 23.22 5.97 -15.95
C GLY A 79 22.00 5.72 -15.06
N TRP A 80 20.79 5.65 -15.65
CA TRP A 80 19.54 5.27 -14.99
C TRP A 80 19.43 3.75 -14.86
N ASP A 81 19.56 3.23 -13.64
CA ASP A 81 19.77 1.78 -13.45
C ASP A 81 18.78 1.14 -12.50
N PHE A 82 18.17 1.93 -11.61
CA PHE A 82 17.28 1.40 -10.58
C PHE A 82 15.84 1.76 -10.89
N TYR A 83 15.03 0.75 -11.18
CA TYR A 83 13.63 0.91 -11.54
C TYR A 83 12.74 0.27 -10.48
N SER A 84 11.68 0.97 -10.09
CA SER A 84 10.54 0.37 -9.39
C SER A 84 9.26 0.70 -10.14
N TYR A 85 8.74 -0.30 -10.84
CA TYR A 85 7.62 -0.15 -11.75
C TYR A 85 6.29 -0.06 -11.02
N VAL A 86 5.34 0.63 -11.66
CA VAL A 86 3.93 0.65 -11.29
C VAL A 86 3.06 0.23 -12.48
N GLU A 87 1.86 -0.31 -12.21
CA GLU A 87 0.89 -0.62 -13.27
C GLU A 87 0.47 0.64 -14.04
N GLU A 88 0.24 1.72 -13.29
CA GLU A 88 -0.16 3.05 -13.76
C GLU A 88 0.12 4.10 -12.67
N TRP A 89 0.32 5.35 -13.10
CA TRP A 89 0.35 6.51 -12.23
C TRP A 89 -1.02 7.20 -12.20
N PHE A 90 -1.61 7.30 -11.02
CA PHE A 90 -2.78 8.14 -10.76
C PHE A 90 -2.31 9.53 -10.35
N PHE A 91 -2.40 10.50 -11.27
CA PHE A 91 -1.94 11.86 -11.04
C PHE A 91 -2.97 12.71 -10.31
N HIS A 92 -2.48 13.65 -9.50
CA HIS A 92 -3.31 14.70 -8.92
C HIS A 92 -3.91 15.61 -10.00
N ASP A 93 -3.12 15.89 -11.03
CA ASP A 93 -3.52 16.70 -12.18
C ASP A 93 -3.02 16.03 -13.47
N ASN A 94 -3.95 15.40 -14.19
CA ASN A 94 -3.64 14.71 -15.46
C ASN A 94 -3.22 15.68 -16.58
N LYS A 95 -3.56 16.98 -16.49
CA LYS A 95 -3.16 17.98 -17.48
C LYS A 95 -1.78 18.55 -17.19
N ASN A 96 -1.41 18.61 -15.91
CA ASN A 96 -0.11 19.08 -15.47
C ASN A 96 0.50 18.11 -14.43
N PRO A 97 1.21 17.06 -14.87
CA PRO A 97 1.81 16.04 -14.00
C PRO A 97 2.90 16.54 -13.02
N ARG A 98 3.27 17.83 -13.09
CA ARG A 98 4.17 18.50 -12.14
C ARG A 98 3.41 19.07 -10.94
N ASN A 99 2.11 19.31 -11.09
CA ASN A 99 1.25 19.78 -10.02
C ASN A 99 0.95 18.62 -9.06
N GLY A 100 0.92 18.92 -7.76
CA GLY A 100 0.79 17.90 -6.74
C GLY A 100 0.38 18.46 -5.39
N VAL A 101 -0.06 17.55 -4.53
CA VAL A 101 -0.51 17.87 -3.18
C VAL A 101 0.70 18.09 -2.25
N SER A 102 0.49 18.85 -1.18
CA SER A 102 1.56 19.13 -0.22
C SER A 102 2.07 17.84 0.45
N ASN A 103 3.39 17.73 0.61
CA ASN A 103 4.06 16.67 1.36
C ASN A 103 4.27 17.03 2.86
N GLU A 104 3.59 18.06 3.34
CA GLU A 104 3.71 18.51 4.73
C GLU A 104 3.33 17.42 5.73
N GLY A 105 3.96 17.49 6.91
CA GLY A 105 3.75 16.57 8.01
C GLY A 105 4.34 15.17 7.81
N VAL A 106 4.93 14.86 6.65
CA VAL A 106 5.51 13.54 6.33
C VAL A 106 6.50 13.05 7.37
N SER A 107 7.30 13.96 7.97
CA SER A 107 8.35 13.60 8.94
C SER A 107 7.83 12.84 10.16
N LYS A 108 6.56 13.06 10.55
CA LYS A 108 5.91 12.36 11.67
C LYS A 108 5.46 10.95 11.33
N TYR A 109 5.45 10.60 10.04
CA TYR A 109 4.90 9.36 9.51
C TYR A 109 5.91 8.56 8.70
N ILE A 110 7.19 8.97 8.68
CA ILE A 110 8.26 8.14 8.14
C ILE A 110 8.49 6.99 9.12
N LYS A 111 8.44 5.75 8.63
CA LYS A 111 8.72 4.59 9.48
C LYS A 111 10.17 4.60 9.97
N GLU A 112 10.37 4.14 11.20
CA GLU A 112 11.70 3.98 11.77
C GLU A 112 12.60 3.13 10.84
N GLY A 113 13.85 3.54 10.67
CA GLY A 113 14.79 2.87 9.75
C GLY A 113 14.71 3.30 8.28
N SER A 114 13.70 4.08 7.85
CA SER A 114 13.65 4.58 6.45
C SER A 114 14.62 5.72 6.13
N GLY A 115 15.12 6.42 7.17
CA GLY A 115 16.01 7.57 7.02
C GLY A 115 15.31 8.82 6.48
N GLN A 116 15.66 10.00 7.03
CA GLN A 116 14.99 11.24 6.67
C GLN A 116 15.41 11.81 5.30
N TYR A 117 16.57 11.40 4.77
CA TYR A 117 17.20 12.01 3.60
C TYR A 117 17.24 11.11 2.36
N GLY A 118 16.79 9.86 2.46
CA GLY A 118 16.78 8.93 1.34
C GLY A 118 15.82 9.32 0.21
N THR A 119 16.16 8.93 -1.02
CA THR A 119 15.31 9.11 -2.21
C THR A 119 13.99 8.36 -2.09
N VAL A 120 14.01 7.16 -1.49
CA VAL A 120 12.84 6.35 -1.18
C VAL A 120 12.66 6.23 0.33
N LYS A 121 11.46 6.55 0.83
CA LYS A 121 11.10 6.52 2.25
C LYS A 121 9.82 5.74 2.46
N GLU A 122 9.80 4.81 3.39
CA GLU A 122 8.57 4.13 3.80
C GLU A 122 7.78 5.02 4.77
N ILE A 123 6.46 5.05 4.57
CA ILE A 123 5.53 5.85 5.35
C ILE A 123 4.42 5.01 5.96
N GLU A 124 3.83 5.53 7.04
CA GLU A 124 2.72 4.89 7.73
C GLU A 124 1.40 5.00 6.97
N LEU A 125 0.56 3.97 7.15
CA LEU A 125 -0.74 3.83 6.51
C LEU A 125 -1.66 5.06 6.66
N PRO A 126 -1.81 5.69 7.86
CA PRO A 126 -2.72 6.83 8.00
C PRO A 126 -2.36 8.01 7.11
N TYR A 127 -1.05 8.28 6.96
CA TYR A 127 -0.58 9.33 6.06
C TYR A 127 -0.80 8.97 4.60
N ALA A 128 -0.47 7.72 4.24
CA ALA A 128 -0.62 7.23 2.87
C ALA A 128 -2.07 7.31 2.39
N ILE A 129 -3.04 6.81 3.17
CA ILE A 129 -4.46 6.84 2.79
C ILE A 129 -4.96 8.26 2.57
N ARG A 130 -4.61 9.18 3.49
CA ARG A 130 -4.96 10.60 3.35
C ARG A 130 -4.40 11.19 2.06
N LYS A 131 -3.12 10.92 1.74
CA LYS A 131 -2.50 11.45 0.52
C LYS A 131 -3.01 10.82 -0.77
N MET A 132 -3.38 9.54 -0.76
CA MET A 132 -4.06 8.94 -1.91
C MET A 132 -5.42 9.61 -2.15
N GLU A 133 -6.18 9.89 -1.08
CA GLU A 133 -7.48 10.57 -1.16
C GLU A 133 -7.35 12.01 -1.69
N GLU A 134 -6.32 12.73 -1.28
CA GLU A 134 -6.02 14.08 -1.79
C GLU A 134 -5.57 14.08 -3.26
N ILE A 135 -4.85 13.05 -3.70
CA ILE A 135 -4.34 12.94 -5.08
C ILE A 135 -5.48 12.52 -6.03
N ASP A 136 -6.11 11.38 -5.78
CA ASP A 136 -7.22 10.87 -6.58
C ASP A 136 -8.07 9.90 -5.75
N ASN A 137 -9.22 10.37 -5.30
CA ASN A 137 -10.18 9.57 -4.53
C ASN A 137 -11.16 8.77 -5.40
N GLN A 138 -11.11 8.92 -6.72
CA GLN A 138 -12.02 8.22 -7.64
C GLN A 138 -11.42 6.96 -8.22
N SER A 139 -10.08 6.81 -8.20
CA SER A 139 -9.42 5.62 -8.72
C SER A 139 -9.97 4.34 -8.09
N LEU A 140 -10.05 3.28 -8.91
CA LEU A 140 -10.42 1.96 -8.44
C LEU A 140 -9.40 1.41 -7.43
N LEU A 141 -8.11 1.75 -7.61
CA LEU A 141 -7.04 1.36 -6.71
C LEU A 141 -7.25 1.93 -5.30
N PHE A 142 -7.55 3.23 -5.18
CA PHE A 142 -7.83 3.86 -3.90
C PHE A 142 -9.06 3.26 -3.22
N LYS A 143 -10.17 3.11 -3.97
CA LYS A 143 -11.41 2.51 -3.45
C LYS A 143 -11.16 1.12 -2.88
N LYS A 144 -10.45 0.27 -3.63
CA LYS A 144 -10.06 -1.08 -3.18
C LYS A 144 -9.19 -1.05 -1.92
N ILE A 145 -8.19 -0.18 -1.86
CA ILE A 145 -7.30 -0.06 -0.70
C ILE A 145 -8.06 0.45 0.53
N LYS A 146 -8.94 1.44 0.36
CA LYS A 146 -9.79 1.98 1.43
C LYS A 146 -10.72 0.89 2.00
N GLU A 147 -11.31 0.07 1.13
CA GLU A 147 -12.09 -1.10 1.53
C GLU A 147 -11.27 -2.15 2.28
N GLU A 148 -10.07 -2.49 1.79
CA GLU A 148 -9.15 -3.42 2.47
C GLU A 148 -8.77 -2.94 3.89
N VAL A 149 -8.52 -1.64 4.06
CA VAL A 149 -8.22 -1.04 5.37
C VAL A 149 -9.44 -1.11 6.29
N SER A 150 -10.61 -0.72 5.79
CA SER A 150 -11.87 -0.78 6.54
C SER A 150 -12.18 -2.19 7.02
N MET A 151 -12.06 -3.19 6.13
CA MET A 151 -12.25 -4.59 6.46
C MET A 151 -11.23 -5.11 7.48
N SER A 152 -9.97 -4.68 7.39
CA SER A 152 -8.95 -5.04 8.37
C SER A 152 -9.29 -4.50 9.76
N ASN A 153 -9.69 -3.23 9.86
CA ASN A 153 -10.10 -2.61 11.13
C ASN A 153 -11.34 -3.30 11.71
N PHE A 154 -12.32 -3.62 10.87
CA PHE A 154 -13.51 -4.35 11.30
C PHE A 154 -13.17 -5.74 11.83
N LYS A 155 -12.27 -6.48 11.17
CA LYS A 155 -11.77 -7.78 11.68
C LYS A 155 -11.09 -7.62 13.04
N LEU A 156 -10.27 -6.60 13.25
CA LEU A 156 -9.61 -6.34 14.54
C LEU A 156 -10.63 -6.07 15.66
N GLN A 157 -11.63 -5.24 15.40
CA GLN A 157 -12.72 -4.97 16.37
C GLN A 157 -13.46 -6.26 16.76
N ILE A 158 -13.73 -7.12 15.79
CA ILE A 158 -14.36 -8.42 16.05
C ILE A 158 -13.46 -9.30 16.93
N LEU A 159 -12.16 -9.36 16.65
CA LEU A 159 -11.21 -10.14 17.45
C LEU A 159 -11.15 -9.65 18.91
N GLU A 160 -11.15 -8.33 19.13
CA GLU A 160 -11.21 -7.76 20.48
C GLU A 160 -12.51 -8.12 21.22
N LEU A 161 -13.66 -8.07 20.54
CA LEU A 161 -14.94 -8.47 21.13
C LEU A 161 -14.97 -9.96 21.45
N LEU A 162 -14.45 -10.80 20.56
CA LEU A 162 -14.37 -12.24 20.77
C LEU A 162 -13.41 -12.60 21.90
N ASP A 163 -12.28 -11.90 22.03
CA ASP A 163 -11.37 -12.12 23.16
C ASP A 163 -12.01 -11.75 24.50
N LYS A 164 -12.81 -10.67 24.55
CA LYS A 164 -13.52 -10.25 25.77
C LYS A 164 -14.67 -11.18 26.14
N ASN A 165 -15.49 -11.57 25.17
CA ASN A 165 -16.76 -12.29 25.41
C ASN A 165 -16.65 -13.81 25.25
N LYS A 166 -15.56 -14.29 24.63
CA LYS A 166 -15.28 -15.69 24.24
C LYS A 166 -16.28 -16.31 23.26
N ASN A 167 -17.41 -15.65 23.00
CA ASN A 167 -18.45 -16.05 22.07
C ASN A 167 -18.94 -14.83 21.29
N LEU A 168 -19.28 -15.02 20.01
CA LEU A 168 -19.78 -13.95 19.15
C LEU A 168 -20.82 -14.49 18.17
N ILE A 169 -21.91 -13.75 17.97
CA ILE A 169 -22.90 -14.01 16.93
C ILE A 169 -22.78 -12.93 15.85
N LEU A 170 -22.40 -13.34 14.64
CA LEU A 170 -22.44 -12.47 13.46
C LEU A 170 -23.85 -12.48 12.89
N THR A 171 -24.54 -11.34 12.91
CA THR A 171 -25.90 -11.18 12.34
C THR A 171 -25.86 -10.35 11.05
N GLY A 172 -26.94 -10.43 10.26
CA GLY A 172 -27.05 -9.70 8.98
C GLY A 172 -27.80 -10.49 7.91
N ALA A 173 -28.09 -9.84 6.78
CA ALA A 173 -28.86 -10.43 5.68
C ALA A 173 -28.25 -11.76 5.14
N PRO A 174 -29.06 -12.65 4.56
CA PRO A 174 -28.56 -13.79 3.80
C PRO A 174 -27.57 -13.32 2.71
N GLY A 175 -26.47 -14.05 2.53
CA GLY A 175 -25.44 -13.68 1.54
C GLY A 175 -24.44 -12.59 1.99
N ALA A 176 -24.61 -11.97 3.16
CA ALA A 176 -23.69 -10.94 3.68
C ALA A 176 -22.28 -11.45 4.11
N GLY A 177 -21.87 -12.65 3.69
CA GLY A 177 -20.52 -13.16 3.95
C GLY A 177 -20.21 -13.60 5.40
N LYS A 178 -21.21 -13.74 6.27
CA LYS A 178 -21.03 -14.08 7.70
C LYS A 178 -20.21 -15.37 7.92
N THR A 179 -20.56 -16.43 7.18
CA THR A 179 -19.84 -17.72 7.25
C THR A 179 -18.39 -17.60 6.78
N TYR A 180 -18.15 -16.82 5.71
CA TYR A 180 -16.80 -16.55 5.23
C TYR A 180 -15.99 -15.78 6.28
N LEU A 181 -16.56 -14.72 6.86
CA LEU A 181 -15.91 -13.93 7.90
C LEU A 181 -15.58 -14.76 9.15
N ALA A 182 -16.50 -15.63 9.60
CA ALA A 182 -16.25 -16.52 10.74
C ALA A 182 -15.04 -17.44 10.51
N LYS A 183 -14.94 -18.04 9.32
CA LYS A 183 -13.81 -18.89 8.92
C LYS A 183 -12.49 -18.12 8.86
N GLU A 184 -12.52 -16.92 8.29
CA GLU A 184 -11.35 -16.03 8.24
C GLU A 184 -10.85 -15.63 9.64
N LEU A 185 -11.77 -15.31 10.55
CA LEU A 185 -11.43 -14.99 11.94
C LEU A 185 -10.84 -16.20 12.68
N ALA A 186 -11.42 -17.40 12.48
CA ALA A 186 -10.90 -18.63 13.08
C ALA A 186 -9.46 -18.92 12.63
N LYS A 187 -9.15 -18.74 11.34
CA LYS A 187 -7.79 -18.86 10.80
C LYS A 187 -6.84 -17.83 11.43
N LEU A 188 -7.29 -16.58 11.59
CA LEU A 188 -6.48 -15.52 12.22
C LEU A 188 -6.14 -15.82 13.68
N ILE A 189 -7.09 -16.37 14.45
CA ILE A 189 -6.91 -16.68 15.87
C ILE A 189 -5.98 -17.88 16.05
N THR A 190 -6.23 -18.96 15.31
CA THR A 190 -5.51 -20.24 15.45
C THR A 190 -4.18 -20.27 14.71
N GLN A 191 -3.98 -19.36 13.75
CA GLN A 191 -2.88 -19.38 12.77
C GLN A 191 -2.81 -20.71 12.00
N ALA A 192 -3.94 -21.43 11.90
CA ALA A 192 -4.03 -22.74 11.29
C ALA A 192 -4.86 -22.72 10.00
N GLU A 193 -4.68 -23.75 9.17
CA GLU A 193 -5.54 -23.97 8.01
C GLU A 193 -6.96 -24.36 8.43
N GLU A 194 -7.92 -24.19 7.50
CA GLU A 194 -9.36 -24.40 7.75
C GLU A 194 -9.69 -25.80 8.25
N ASN A 195 -8.92 -26.81 7.82
CA ASN A 195 -9.14 -28.22 8.14
C ASN A 195 -8.34 -28.69 9.36
N SER A 196 -7.73 -27.78 10.11
CA SER A 196 -7.01 -28.15 11.34
C SER A 196 -7.98 -28.62 12.42
N SER A 197 -7.49 -29.47 13.34
CA SER A 197 -8.27 -29.92 14.50
C SER A 197 -8.68 -28.79 15.46
N GLN A 198 -8.15 -27.57 15.27
CA GLN A 198 -8.48 -26.40 16.07
C GLN A 198 -9.73 -25.66 15.56
N ILE A 199 -10.19 -25.94 14.34
CA ILE A 199 -11.33 -25.26 13.72
C ILE A 199 -12.39 -26.31 13.35
N ALA A 200 -13.61 -26.15 13.88
CA ALA A 200 -14.76 -26.96 13.52
C ALA A 200 -15.92 -26.08 13.07
N SER A 201 -16.65 -26.52 12.04
CA SER A 201 -17.85 -25.83 11.54
C SER A 201 -19.06 -26.72 11.75
N VAL A 202 -20.10 -26.20 12.40
CA VAL A 202 -21.38 -26.87 12.61
C VAL A 202 -22.50 -25.97 12.09
N GLN A 203 -23.48 -26.56 11.40
CA GLN A 203 -24.70 -25.87 10.98
C GLN A 203 -25.88 -26.47 11.74
N PHE A 204 -26.56 -25.63 12.52
CA PHE A 204 -27.74 -26.07 13.26
C PHE A 204 -28.94 -26.25 12.34
N HIS A 205 -29.66 -27.36 12.54
CA HIS A 205 -30.95 -27.65 11.94
C HIS A 205 -32.00 -27.81 13.05
N PRO A 206 -33.30 -27.59 12.80
CA PRO A 206 -34.33 -27.80 13.83
C PRO A 206 -34.37 -29.21 14.43
N SER A 207 -33.82 -30.20 13.74
CA SER A 207 -33.68 -31.58 14.20
C SER A 207 -32.39 -31.85 15.00
N TYR A 208 -31.58 -30.84 15.28
CA TYR A 208 -30.38 -30.99 16.09
C TYR A 208 -30.81 -31.24 17.53
N ASP A 209 -30.57 -32.45 18.02
CA ASP A 209 -30.88 -32.84 19.39
C ASP A 209 -29.64 -32.67 20.29
N LEU A 210 -29.87 -32.53 21.59
CA LEU A 210 -28.81 -32.39 22.60
C LEU A 210 -28.31 -33.76 23.12
N LEU A 211 -28.79 -34.85 22.52
CA LEU A 211 -28.56 -36.24 22.93
C LEU A 211 -27.53 -36.95 22.05
#